data_AF-A0A1V8UK61-F1
#
_entry.id   AF-A0A1V8UK61-F1
#
_cell.length_a   1.000
_cell.length_b   1.000
_cell.length_c   1.000
_cell.angle_alpha   90.00
_cell.angle_beta   90.00
_cell.angle_gamma   90.00
#
_symmetry.space_group_name_H-M   'P 1'
#
loop_
_entity.id
_entity.type
_entity.pdbx_description
1 polymer ?
#
loop_
_entity_poly.entity_id
_entity_poly.type
_entity_poly.pdbx_seq_one_letter_code
_entity_poly.pdbx_strand_id
1 'polypeptide(L)'
;MRTTLTATAAALVGLASAQLQGGIYTKYPDCVNGPALLTTNLVCNPNASPHDRAVAIINAMTITEKLENLLDVANGSARLGLPPYEFWSEALHGVAGSPGANFNKNGTFSYATSFPMPITFSAAFDDDLVEEIATVISTEARAYSNAGRFGLNAFTPNINPYKDPRWGRGSETPGEDPLRISGYVKRLLIGLEGTDAGLFNTSHSGYKKMIATCKHFSGYDIPGMSLGH
;
A
#
# COMPACT_ATOMS: atom_id res chain seq x y z
N MET A 1 18.38 -60.93 21.98
CA MET A 1 17.34 -61.12 20.94
C MET A 1 16.55 -59.82 20.86
N ARG A 2 16.70 -59.09 19.75
CA ARG A 2 16.28 -57.69 19.60
C ARG A 2 14.78 -57.61 19.25
N THR A 3 14.08 -56.75 19.97
CA THR A 3 12.69 -56.34 19.80
C THR A 3 12.53 -55.52 18.51
N THR A 4 11.61 -55.90 17.64
CA THR A 4 11.23 -55.15 16.44
C THR A 4 10.15 -54.12 16.76
N LEU A 5 10.49 -52.84 16.70
CA LEU A 5 9.53 -51.72 16.69
C LEU A 5 9.10 -51.45 15.25
N THR A 6 7.81 -51.66 14.97
CA THR A 6 7.14 -51.25 13.73
C THR A 6 6.83 -49.76 13.81
N ALA A 7 7.49 -48.95 12.99
CA ALA A 7 7.17 -47.53 12.83
C ALA A 7 6.00 -47.37 11.84
N THR A 8 4.85 -46.91 12.33
CA THR A 8 3.74 -46.43 11.52
C THR A 8 4.11 -45.09 10.89
N ALA A 9 4.22 -45.05 9.55
CA ALA A 9 4.40 -43.82 8.81
C ALA A 9 3.09 -43.00 8.85
N ALA A 10 3.08 -41.91 9.63
CA ALA A 10 2.04 -40.91 9.56
C ALA A 10 2.15 -40.18 8.21
N ALA A 11 1.13 -40.29 7.38
CA ALA A 11 1.00 -39.48 6.17
C ALA A 11 0.74 -38.03 6.59
N LEU A 12 1.82 -37.23 6.62
CA LEU A 12 1.72 -35.78 6.64
C LEU A 12 1.06 -35.36 5.33
N VAL A 13 -0.23 -34.99 5.41
CA VAL A 13 -0.89 -34.18 4.40
C VAL A 13 -0.17 -32.85 4.39
N GLY A 14 0.85 -32.74 3.54
CA GLY A 14 1.48 -31.47 3.24
C GLY A 14 0.40 -30.57 2.65
N LEU A 15 -0.03 -29.58 3.42
CA LEU A 15 -0.52 -28.33 2.85
C LEU A 15 0.63 -27.82 1.99
N ALA A 16 0.57 -28.15 0.70
CA ALA A 16 1.34 -27.46 -0.32
C ALA A 16 0.90 -26.01 -0.22
N SER A 17 1.66 -25.23 0.56
CA SER A 17 1.74 -23.80 0.38
C SER A 17 2.12 -23.66 -1.08
N ALA A 18 1.16 -23.24 -1.90
CA ALA A 18 1.47 -22.70 -3.21
C ALA A 18 2.40 -21.52 -2.93
N GLN A 19 3.70 -21.79 -2.97
CA GLN A 19 4.72 -20.77 -3.04
C GLN A 19 4.40 -20.04 -4.34
N LEU A 20 3.66 -18.94 -4.24
CA LEU A 20 3.52 -17.97 -5.30
C LEU A 20 4.93 -17.45 -5.56
N GLN A 21 5.58 -18.08 -6.53
CA GLN A 21 6.82 -17.59 -7.11
C GLN A 21 6.59 -16.13 -7.51
N GLY A 22 7.55 -15.27 -7.14
CA GLY A 22 7.50 -13.83 -7.36
C GLY A 22 6.93 -13.48 -8.75
N GLY A 23 5.75 -12.87 -8.74
CA GLY A 23 4.99 -12.56 -9.94
C GLY A 23 3.97 -11.47 -9.62
N ILE A 24 4.33 -10.27 -10.05
CA ILE A 24 3.53 -9.05 -10.09
C ILE A 24 2.10 -9.26 -10.63
N TYR A 25 1.06 -8.64 -10.05
CA TYR A 25 -0.23 -8.46 -10.74
C TYR A 25 -1.01 -7.18 -10.39
N THR A 26 -0.47 -5.97 -10.55
CA THR A 26 -1.38 -4.82 -10.80
C THR A 26 -1.79 -4.81 -12.27
N LYS A 27 -2.56 -5.83 -12.68
CA LYS A 27 -3.40 -5.72 -13.86
C LYS A 27 -4.63 -4.96 -13.41
N TYR A 28 -5.10 -3.98 -14.18
CA TYR A 28 -6.37 -3.34 -13.86
C TYR A 28 -7.54 -4.25 -14.27
N PRO A 29 -8.66 -4.27 -13.52
CA PRO A 29 -9.85 -4.98 -13.96
C PRO A 29 -10.34 -4.40 -15.28
N ASP A 30 -10.73 -5.27 -16.22
CA ASP A 30 -11.23 -4.85 -17.54
C ASP A 30 -12.74 -4.67 -17.50
N CYS A 31 -13.19 -3.43 -17.32
CA CYS A 31 -14.61 -3.08 -17.31
C CYS A 31 -15.27 -3.06 -18.69
N VAL A 32 -14.53 -3.31 -19.78
CA VAL A 32 -15.05 -3.32 -21.16
C VAL A 32 -15.13 -4.75 -21.70
N ASN A 33 -14.05 -5.51 -21.59
CA ASN A 33 -13.93 -6.87 -22.16
C ASN A 33 -13.79 -7.97 -21.10
N GLY A 34 -13.93 -7.64 -19.82
CA GLY A 34 -13.86 -8.61 -18.72
C GLY A 34 -15.07 -9.56 -18.67
N PRO A 35 -15.09 -10.48 -17.68
CA PRO A 35 -16.21 -11.38 -17.47
C PRO A 35 -17.53 -10.63 -17.29
N ALA A 36 -18.63 -11.22 -17.74
CA ALA A 36 -19.95 -10.62 -17.60
C ALA A 36 -20.29 -10.26 -16.15
N LEU A 37 -19.82 -11.06 -15.18
CA LEU A 37 -19.99 -10.80 -13.74
C LEU A 37 -19.33 -9.50 -13.27
N LEU A 38 -18.33 -8.99 -13.98
CA LEU A 38 -17.67 -7.71 -13.74
C LEU A 38 -18.32 -6.59 -14.56
N THR A 39 -18.40 -6.77 -15.87
CA THR A 39 -18.80 -5.71 -16.81
C THR A 39 -20.26 -5.31 -16.67
N THR A 40 -21.13 -6.21 -16.20
CA THR A 40 -22.54 -5.91 -15.89
C THR A 40 -22.76 -5.48 -14.44
N ASN A 41 -21.74 -5.57 -13.58
CA ASN A 41 -21.83 -5.14 -12.18
C ASN A 41 -21.69 -3.62 -12.07
N LEU A 42 -22.35 -3.02 -11.08
CA LEU A 42 -22.30 -1.58 -10.81
C LEU A 42 -20.87 -1.05 -10.63
N VAL A 43 -19.91 -1.89 -10.20
CA VAL A 43 -18.50 -1.52 -10.04
C VAL A 43 -17.88 -0.91 -11.30
N CYS A 44 -18.36 -1.29 -12.49
CA CYS A 44 -17.88 -0.78 -13.78
C CYS A 44 -18.64 0.45 -14.30
N ASN A 45 -19.63 0.95 -13.57
CA ASN A 45 -20.31 2.21 -13.89
C ASN A 45 -19.51 3.40 -13.33
N PRO A 46 -18.86 4.23 -14.18
CA PRO A 46 -18.05 5.36 -13.69
C PRO A 46 -18.88 6.50 -13.09
N ASN A 47 -20.19 6.54 -13.35
CA ASN A 47 -21.08 7.57 -12.83
C ASN A 47 -21.64 7.23 -11.44
N ALA A 48 -21.43 6.00 -10.95
CA ALA A 48 -21.83 5.59 -9.61
C ALA A 48 -20.79 6.02 -8.57
N SER A 49 -21.22 6.20 -7.32
CA SER A 49 -20.31 6.59 -6.24
C SER A 49 -19.24 5.50 -5.99
N PRO A 50 -18.02 5.85 -5.56
CA PRO A 50 -17.01 4.84 -5.21
C PRO A 50 -17.50 3.84 -4.15
N HIS A 51 -18.31 4.29 -3.19
CA HIS A 51 -18.91 3.45 -2.16
C HIS A 51 -19.84 2.39 -2.77
N ASP A 52 -20.79 2.79 -3.60
CA ASP A 52 -21.78 1.85 -4.15
C ASP A 52 -21.12 0.85 -5.12
N ARG A 53 -20.12 1.31 -5.86
CA ARG A 53 -19.27 0.45 -6.71
C ARG A 53 -18.53 -0.61 -5.87
N ALA A 54 -17.94 -0.22 -4.75
CA ALA A 54 -17.26 -1.14 -3.83
C ALA A 54 -18.24 -2.14 -3.18
N VAL A 55 -19.40 -1.66 -2.71
CA VAL A 55 -20.45 -2.53 -2.15
C VAL A 55 -20.92 -3.57 -3.18
N ALA A 56 -21.15 -3.15 -4.43
CA ALA A 56 -21.63 -4.03 -5.48
C ALA A 56 -20.65 -5.18 -5.81
N ILE A 57 -19.34 -4.90 -5.80
CA ILE A 57 -18.35 -5.94 -6.06
C ILE A 57 -18.16 -6.87 -4.85
N ILE A 58 -18.18 -6.33 -3.63
CA ILE A 58 -18.14 -7.14 -2.40
C ILE A 58 -19.36 -8.05 -2.30
N ASN A 59 -20.55 -7.58 -2.70
CA ASN A 59 -21.77 -8.40 -2.72
C ASN A 59 -21.71 -9.53 -3.75
N ALA A 60 -20.94 -9.36 -4.82
CA ALA A 60 -20.74 -10.41 -5.83
C ALA A 60 -19.72 -11.48 -5.39
N MET A 61 -18.93 -11.22 -4.35
CA MET A 61 -17.96 -12.16 -3.77
C MET A 61 -18.64 -13.21 -2.88
N THR A 62 -18.16 -14.44 -2.98
CA THR A 62 -18.41 -15.50 -1.99
C THR A 62 -17.72 -15.21 -0.67
N ILE A 63 -18.08 -15.93 0.40
CA ILE A 63 -17.43 -15.75 1.69
C ILE A 63 -15.93 -16.08 1.65
N THR A 64 -15.54 -17.10 0.88
CA THR A 64 -14.13 -17.47 0.70
C THR A 64 -13.35 -16.36 0.00
N GLU A 65 -13.88 -15.83 -1.11
CA GLU A 65 -13.26 -14.70 -1.82
C GLU A 65 -13.13 -13.48 -0.89
N LYS A 66 -14.13 -13.19 -0.05
CA LYS A 66 -14.02 -12.10 0.94
C LYS A 66 -12.87 -12.33 1.91
N LEU A 67 -12.76 -13.53 2.48
CA LEU A 67 -11.72 -13.87 3.45
C LEU A 67 -10.31 -13.79 2.85
N GLU A 68 -10.16 -14.18 1.58
CA GLU A 68 -8.88 -14.12 0.84
C GLU A 68 -8.43 -12.69 0.48
N ASN A 69 -9.28 -11.67 0.70
CA ASN A 69 -8.99 -10.27 0.40
C ASN A 69 -8.90 -9.40 1.67
N LEU A 70 -8.77 -10.01 2.87
CA LEU A 70 -8.60 -9.29 4.15
C LEU A 70 -7.13 -9.09 4.55
N LEU A 71 -6.19 -9.69 3.81
CA LEU A 71 -4.75 -9.56 4.02
C LEU A 71 -4.13 -8.68 2.94
N ASP A 72 -2.93 -8.17 3.21
CA ASP A 72 -2.13 -7.34 2.30
C ASP A 72 -1.96 -7.98 0.93
N VAL A 73 -1.62 -9.27 0.92
CA VAL A 73 -1.65 -10.12 -0.26
C VAL A 73 -3.11 -10.49 -0.58
N ALA A 74 -3.87 -9.58 -1.18
CA ALA A 74 -5.26 -9.83 -1.54
C ALA A 74 -5.33 -10.61 -2.86
N ASN A 75 -5.89 -11.82 -2.84
CA ASN A 75 -5.89 -12.70 -4.02
C ASN A 75 -6.90 -12.30 -5.13
N GLY A 76 -7.74 -11.30 -4.89
CA GLY A 76 -8.79 -10.89 -5.81
C GLY A 76 -9.90 -11.94 -5.95
N SER A 77 -10.47 -12.05 -7.15
CA SER A 77 -11.44 -13.09 -7.50
C SER A 77 -11.35 -13.35 -9.00
N ALA A 78 -10.73 -14.49 -9.36
CA ALA A 78 -10.58 -14.90 -10.75
C ALA A 78 -11.94 -15.03 -11.47
N ARG A 79 -12.97 -15.52 -10.76
CA ARG A 79 -14.34 -15.65 -11.27
C ARG A 79 -14.97 -14.29 -11.63
N LEU A 80 -14.72 -13.27 -10.82
CA LEU A 80 -15.17 -11.90 -11.05
C LEU A 80 -14.22 -11.10 -11.95
N GLY A 81 -13.13 -11.69 -12.45
CA GLY A 81 -12.11 -10.94 -13.19
C GLY A 81 -11.41 -9.86 -12.36
N LEU A 82 -11.43 -9.99 -11.03
CA LEU A 82 -10.71 -9.11 -10.12
C LEU A 82 -9.29 -9.65 -9.93
N PRO A 83 -8.27 -8.89 -10.34
CA PRO A 83 -6.88 -9.30 -10.18
C PRO A 83 -6.47 -9.25 -8.69
N PRO A 84 -5.42 -10.00 -8.31
CA PRO A 84 -4.78 -9.83 -7.02
C PRO A 84 -4.33 -8.37 -6.82
N TYR A 85 -4.30 -7.91 -5.58
CA TYR A 85 -3.86 -6.57 -5.23
C TYR A 85 -3.02 -6.63 -3.96
N GLU A 86 -1.78 -6.15 -4.05
CA GLU A 86 -0.88 -6.05 -2.90
C GLU A 86 -0.90 -4.62 -2.36
N PHE A 87 -1.45 -4.45 -1.16
CA PHE A 87 -1.55 -3.12 -0.55
C PHE A 87 -0.43 -2.78 0.43
N TRP A 88 0.50 -3.69 0.70
CA TRP A 88 1.75 -3.37 1.40
C TRP A 88 2.79 -2.79 0.43
N SER A 89 2.65 -1.49 0.24
CA SER A 89 3.56 -0.67 -0.55
C SER A 89 4.17 0.42 0.33
N GLU A 90 5.45 0.76 0.14
CA GLU A 90 6.16 1.75 0.96
C GLU A 90 6.65 2.92 0.11
N ALA A 91 6.49 4.14 0.63
CA ALA A 91 6.80 5.37 -0.10
C ALA A 91 7.38 6.49 0.80
N LEU A 92 8.02 6.14 1.92
CA LEU A 92 8.36 7.06 3.03
C LEU A 92 9.12 8.32 2.59
N HIS A 93 10.07 8.15 1.67
CA HIS A 93 10.92 9.21 1.13
C HIS A 93 11.30 8.91 -0.34
N GLY A 94 10.39 8.27 -1.07
CA GLY A 94 10.65 7.65 -2.38
C GLY A 94 9.92 6.31 -2.49
N VAL A 95 9.60 5.85 -3.70
CA VAL A 95 9.08 4.49 -3.92
C VAL A 95 10.14 3.51 -3.42
N ALA A 96 9.78 2.65 -2.47
CA ALA A 96 10.71 1.75 -1.81
C ALA A 96 10.43 0.29 -2.18
N GLY A 97 11.45 -0.57 -2.04
CA GLY A 97 11.26 -2.01 -2.13
C GLY A 97 10.35 -2.49 -0.99
N SER A 98 9.27 -3.18 -1.35
CA SER A 98 8.26 -3.73 -0.44
C SER A 98 7.56 -4.90 -1.16
N PRO A 99 6.70 -5.69 -0.50
CA PRO A 99 5.93 -6.74 -1.17
C PRO A 99 5.17 -6.24 -2.41
N GLY A 100 4.55 -5.05 -2.29
CA GLY A 100 3.81 -4.42 -3.38
C GLY A 100 4.64 -3.67 -4.41
N ALA A 101 5.97 -3.64 -4.31
CA ALA A 101 6.85 -2.86 -5.17
C ALA A 101 7.94 -3.74 -5.81
N ASN A 102 8.04 -3.73 -7.15
CA ASN A 102 9.06 -4.49 -7.87
C ASN A 102 10.00 -3.62 -8.72
N PHE A 103 11.29 -3.73 -8.41
CA PHE A 103 12.37 -3.06 -9.13
C PHE A 103 13.10 -4.05 -10.05
N ASN A 104 13.38 -3.61 -11.28
CA ASN A 104 14.27 -4.37 -12.15
C ASN A 104 15.70 -4.32 -11.64
N LYS A 105 16.52 -5.31 -12.02
CA LYS A 105 17.95 -5.30 -11.71
C LYS A 105 18.71 -4.15 -12.40
N ASN A 106 18.27 -3.76 -13.60
CA ASN A 106 18.86 -2.69 -14.39
C ASN A 106 17.81 -2.07 -15.36
N GLY A 107 18.12 -0.90 -15.91
CA GLY A 107 17.29 -0.23 -16.91
C GLY A 107 16.03 0.44 -16.32
N THR A 108 14.97 0.50 -17.12
CA THR A 108 13.70 1.12 -16.69
C THR A 108 13.15 0.43 -15.44
N PHE A 109 12.65 1.22 -14.48
CA PHE A 109 12.16 0.74 -13.18
C PHE A 109 13.22 0.03 -12.30
N SER A 110 14.52 0.25 -12.51
CA SER A 110 15.55 -0.28 -11.60
C SER A 110 15.90 0.66 -10.45
N TYR A 111 15.33 1.86 -10.40
CA TYR A 111 15.50 2.85 -9.34
C TYR A 111 14.30 3.82 -9.32
N ALA A 112 14.11 4.44 -8.16
CA ALA A 112 13.21 5.56 -7.93
C ALA A 112 13.99 6.66 -7.22
N THR A 113 13.47 7.88 -7.19
CA THR A 113 14.14 8.98 -6.48
C THR A 113 14.16 8.69 -4.98
N SER A 114 15.35 8.80 -4.36
CA SER A 114 15.53 8.65 -2.91
C SER A 114 15.81 10.01 -2.30
N PHE A 115 14.79 10.59 -1.67
CA PHE A 115 14.88 11.86 -0.96
C PHE A 115 15.59 11.70 0.39
N PRO A 116 15.95 12.79 1.09
CA PRO A 116 16.37 12.69 2.48
C PRO A 116 15.30 12.01 3.35
N MET A 117 15.67 11.49 4.52
CA MET A 117 14.68 10.94 5.47
C MET A 117 13.73 12.04 5.97
N PRO A 118 12.49 11.71 6.40
CA PRO A 118 11.51 12.67 6.90
C PRO A 118 12.05 13.66 7.93
N ILE A 119 12.88 13.22 8.87
CA ILE A 119 13.50 14.10 9.87
C ILE A 119 14.34 15.22 9.22
N THR A 120 14.97 14.93 8.08
CA THR A 120 15.90 15.85 7.40
C THR A 120 15.15 16.87 6.57
N PHE A 121 14.22 16.46 5.70
CA PHE A 121 13.46 17.45 4.91
C PHE A 121 12.38 18.16 5.74
N SER A 122 11.94 17.57 6.86
CA SER A 122 11.14 18.30 7.85
C SER A 122 11.90 19.47 8.48
N ALA A 123 13.22 19.30 8.73
CA ALA A 123 14.09 20.30 9.34
C ALA A 123 14.37 21.53 8.43
N ALA A 124 13.93 21.50 7.17
CA ALA A 124 13.92 22.69 6.33
C ALA A 124 12.85 23.72 6.76
N PHE A 125 11.85 23.30 7.56
CA PHE A 125 10.67 24.10 7.92
C PHE A 125 9.95 24.70 6.69
N ASP A 126 10.02 23.98 5.56
CA ASP A 126 9.42 24.36 4.29
C ASP A 126 8.32 23.34 3.95
N ASP A 127 7.08 23.79 4.11
CA ASP A 127 5.88 22.99 3.90
C ASP A 127 5.54 22.84 2.39
N ASP A 128 6.03 23.74 1.54
CA ASP A 128 5.87 23.63 0.09
C ASP A 128 6.85 22.61 -0.47
N LEU A 129 8.09 22.59 0.02
CA LEU A 129 9.07 21.54 -0.29
C LEU A 129 8.55 20.14 0.04
N VAL A 130 7.88 19.97 1.19
CA VAL A 130 7.26 18.68 1.58
C VAL A 130 6.22 18.23 0.55
N GLU A 131 5.37 19.15 0.07
CA GLU A 131 4.36 18.86 -0.95
C GLU A 131 4.98 18.52 -2.31
N GLU A 132 6.03 19.24 -2.72
CA GLU A 132 6.75 18.97 -3.97
C GLU A 132 7.39 17.57 -3.96
N ILE A 133 8.08 17.22 -2.87
CA ILE A 133 8.66 15.88 -2.67
C ILE A 133 7.56 14.81 -2.77
N ALA A 134 6.45 14.98 -2.03
CA ALA A 134 5.32 14.06 -2.08
C ALA A 134 4.70 13.94 -3.47
N THR A 135 4.64 15.04 -4.22
CA THR A 135 4.12 15.07 -5.60
C THR A 135 5.01 14.28 -6.55
N VAL A 136 6.34 14.35 -6.38
CA VAL A 136 7.28 13.50 -7.15
C VAL A 136 7.09 12.04 -6.78
N ILE A 137 7.05 11.71 -5.50
CA ILE A 137 6.85 10.33 -5.00
C ILE A 137 5.58 9.72 -5.60
N SER A 138 4.45 10.43 -5.54
CA SER A 138 3.17 9.92 -6.08
C SER A 138 3.17 9.82 -7.61
N THR A 139 3.95 10.65 -8.31
CA THR A 139 4.13 10.55 -9.76
C THR A 139 4.89 9.28 -10.11
N GLU A 140 6.00 9.02 -9.43
CA GLU A 140 6.80 7.80 -9.63
C GLU A 140 6.01 6.55 -9.24
N ALA A 141 5.30 6.57 -8.10
CA ALA A 141 4.42 5.47 -7.69
C ALA A 141 3.39 5.14 -8.78
N ARG A 142 2.81 6.15 -9.43
CA ARG A 142 1.88 5.94 -10.57
C ARG A 142 2.56 5.45 -11.82
N ALA A 143 3.78 5.89 -12.12
CA ALA A 143 4.55 5.33 -13.23
C ALA A 143 4.84 3.83 -13.01
N TYR A 144 5.24 3.45 -11.79
CA TYR A 144 5.43 2.05 -11.42
C TYR A 144 4.12 1.26 -11.50
N SER A 145 3.02 1.78 -10.94
CA SER A 145 1.72 1.13 -10.96
C SER A 145 1.19 0.90 -12.37
N ASN A 146 1.33 1.89 -13.27
CA ASN A 146 0.96 1.74 -14.68
C ASN A 146 1.78 0.65 -15.40
N ALA A 147 2.99 0.34 -14.90
CA ALA A 147 3.83 -0.75 -15.39
C ALA A 147 3.60 -2.08 -14.65
N GLY A 148 2.59 -2.17 -13.80
CA GLY A 148 2.30 -3.34 -12.99
C GLY A 148 3.06 -3.39 -11.66
N ARG A 149 3.98 -2.48 -11.37
CA ARG A 149 5.08 -2.69 -10.41
C ARG A 149 4.87 -2.10 -9.02
N PHE A 150 3.76 -1.41 -8.80
CA PHE A 150 3.44 -0.78 -7.52
C PHE A 150 1.91 -0.74 -7.33
N GLY A 151 1.44 -0.83 -6.08
CA GLY A 151 0.04 -0.63 -5.75
C GLY A 151 -0.46 0.80 -6.05
N LEU A 152 -1.67 1.11 -5.61
CA LEU A 152 -2.23 2.47 -5.64
C LEU A 152 -2.28 3.13 -4.26
N ASN A 153 -1.73 2.48 -3.24
CA ASN A 153 -1.62 2.99 -1.89
C ASN A 153 -0.20 2.82 -1.35
N ALA A 154 0.14 3.51 -0.28
CA ALA A 154 1.39 3.30 0.45
C ALA A 154 1.21 3.46 1.97
N PHE A 155 1.94 2.69 2.74
CA PHE A 155 2.06 2.81 4.20
C PHE A 155 2.93 4.01 4.57
N THR A 156 2.47 5.21 4.21
CA THR A 156 3.19 6.47 4.36
C THR A 156 2.16 7.58 4.54
N PRO A 157 2.36 8.55 5.45
CA PRO A 157 3.57 8.79 6.28
C PRO A 157 3.62 8.09 7.64
N ASN A 158 4.83 8.03 8.21
CA ASN A 158 5.01 7.89 9.65
C ASN A 158 4.79 9.25 10.34
N ILE A 159 3.75 9.32 11.17
CA ILE A 159 3.24 10.54 11.82
C ILE A 159 3.49 10.56 13.33
N ASN A 160 4.21 9.58 13.87
CA ASN A 160 4.49 9.52 15.29
C ASN A 160 5.48 10.62 15.70
N PRO A 161 5.30 11.27 16.87
CA PRO A 161 6.32 12.15 17.40
C PRO A 161 7.60 11.39 17.76
N TYR A 162 8.77 11.96 17.45
CA TYR A 162 10.06 11.42 17.90
C TYR A 162 10.31 11.76 19.39
N LYS A 163 9.44 11.25 20.26
CA LYS A 163 9.39 11.63 21.68
C LYS A 163 10.56 11.09 22.51
N ASP A 164 10.94 9.83 22.29
CA ASP A 164 12.12 9.25 22.95
C ASP A 164 13.29 9.26 21.96
N PRO A 165 14.37 10.01 22.21
CA PRO A 165 15.49 10.14 21.27
C PRO A 165 16.20 8.81 20.98
N ARG A 166 16.00 7.78 21.81
CA ARG A 166 16.55 6.43 21.61
C ARG A 166 15.74 5.60 20.62
N TRP A 167 14.55 6.05 20.23
CA TRP A 167 13.68 5.31 19.33
C TRP A 167 14.31 5.20 17.93
N GLY A 168 14.65 3.97 17.53
CA GLY A 168 15.42 3.71 16.31
C GLY A 168 14.71 4.06 14.99
N ARG A 169 13.41 4.35 15.02
CA ARG A 169 12.63 4.79 13.84
C ARG A 169 12.31 6.28 13.85
N GLY A 170 12.89 7.04 14.78
CA GLY A 170 12.67 8.49 14.85
C GLY A 170 13.13 9.26 13.61
N SER A 171 14.08 8.72 12.84
CA SER A 171 14.48 9.30 11.54
C SER A 171 13.36 9.28 10.50
N GLU A 172 12.39 8.36 10.64
CA GLU A 172 11.23 8.24 9.77
C GLU A 172 10.15 9.29 10.06
N THR A 173 10.29 10.09 11.11
CA THR A 173 9.27 11.05 11.53
C THR A 173 9.73 12.49 11.30
N PRO A 174 8.80 13.46 11.24
CA PRO A 174 9.16 14.85 10.98
C PRO A 174 9.60 15.60 12.25
N GLY A 175 9.96 14.90 13.33
CA GLY A 175 10.43 15.48 14.60
C GLY A 175 9.55 15.14 15.80
N GLU A 176 9.75 15.87 16.91
CA GLU A 176 9.01 15.67 18.16
C GLU A 176 7.80 16.61 18.32
N ASP A 177 7.77 17.73 17.60
CA ASP A 177 6.80 18.81 17.79
C ASP A 177 5.47 18.54 17.06
N PRO A 178 4.33 18.43 17.78
CA PRO A 178 3.03 18.18 17.17
C PRO A 178 2.62 19.21 16.11
N LEU A 179 3.00 20.49 16.27
CA LEU A 179 2.65 21.52 15.30
C LEU A 179 3.39 21.30 13.98
N ARG A 180 4.71 21.08 14.02
CA ARG A 180 5.51 20.73 12.84
C ARG A 180 5.02 19.45 12.17
N ILE A 181 4.73 18.40 12.96
CA ILE A 181 4.18 17.12 12.46
C ILE A 181 2.87 17.38 11.70
N SER A 182 1.97 18.19 12.25
CA SER A 182 0.67 18.45 11.61
C SER A 182 0.79 19.18 10.26
N GLY A 183 1.67 20.18 10.14
CA GLY A 183 1.94 20.89 8.88
C GLY A 183 2.58 19.98 7.84
N TYR A 184 3.60 19.22 8.25
CA TYR A 184 4.26 18.21 7.43
C TYR A 184 3.26 17.21 6.85
N VAL A 185 2.43 16.59 7.71
CA VAL A 185 1.49 15.55 7.30
C VAL A 185 0.47 16.12 6.34
N LYS A 186 -0.06 17.31 6.60
CA LYS A 186 -1.03 17.97 5.72
C LYS A 186 -0.48 18.11 4.29
N ARG A 187 0.71 18.66 4.13
CA ARG A 187 1.32 18.93 2.82
C ARG A 187 1.75 17.65 2.12
N LEU A 188 2.28 16.68 2.88
CA LEU A 188 2.62 15.39 2.33
C LEU A 188 1.38 14.66 1.78
N LEU A 189 0.26 14.65 2.53
CA LEU A 189 -0.98 14.03 2.07
C LEU A 189 -1.54 14.70 0.80
N ILE A 190 -1.45 16.02 0.68
CA ILE A 190 -1.86 16.73 -0.53
C ILE A 190 -1.02 16.29 -1.74
N GLY A 191 0.31 16.24 -1.60
CA GLY A 191 1.18 15.80 -2.70
C GLY A 191 1.05 14.30 -3.05
N LEU A 192 0.82 13.44 -2.04
CA LEU A 192 0.65 12.01 -2.26
C LEU A 192 -0.70 11.69 -2.90
N GLU A 193 -1.78 12.22 -2.33
CA GLU A 193 -3.13 11.91 -2.80
C GLU A 193 -3.57 12.74 -4.00
N GLY A 194 -2.89 13.86 -4.25
CA GLY A 194 -3.22 14.83 -5.29
C GLY A 194 -4.15 15.93 -4.78
N THR A 195 -4.03 17.10 -5.38
CA THR A 195 -4.81 18.30 -5.04
C THR A 195 -6.30 18.17 -5.31
N ASP A 196 -6.68 17.26 -6.22
CA ASP A 196 -8.08 16.94 -6.52
C ASP A 196 -8.71 15.93 -5.53
N ALA A 197 -7.92 15.39 -4.60
CA ALA A 197 -8.35 14.34 -3.66
C ALA A 197 -9.16 14.82 -2.45
N GLY A 198 -9.56 16.11 -2.43
CA GLY A 198 -10.63 16.60 -1.56
C GLY A 198 -10.36 16.61 -0.06
N LEU A 199 -9.15 16.29 0.42
CA LEU A 199 -8.84 16.25 1.86
C LEU A 199 -9.11 17.59 2.58
N PHE A 200 -9.11 18.72 1.86
CA PHE A 200 -9.43 20.05 2.38
C PHE A 200 -10.32 20.89 1.42
N ASN A 201 -11.37 20.26 0.86
CA ASN A 201 -12.55 20.86 0.20
C ASN A 201 -12.39 21.67 -1.13
N THR A 202 -12.96 21.19 -2.24
CA THR A 202 -14.15 21.77 -2.96
C THR A 202 -14.23 21.43 -4.47
N SER A 203 -13.18 20.93 -5.14
CA SER A 203 -13.27 20.57 -6.57
C SER A 203 -13.15 19.07 -6.77
N HIS A 204 -14.31 18.42 -6.90
CA HIS A 204 -14.43 16.96 -6.92
C HIS A 204 -14.26 16.42 -8.35
N SER A 205 -13.04 16.06 -8.73
CA SER A 205 -12.90 15.01 -9.75
C SER A 205 -13.14 13.62 -9.13
N GLY A 206 -12.99 13.48 -7.80
CA GLY A 206 -13.20 12.24 -7.06
C GLY A 206 -12.08 11.21 -7.23
N TYR A 207 -10.99 11.57 -7.92
CA TYR A 207 -9.85 10.69 -8.17
C TYR A 207 -8.72 10.97 -7.18
N LYS A 208 -8.20 9.91 -6.56
CA LYS A 208 -6.95 9.96 -5.81
C LYS A 208 -5.79 9.56 -6.73
N LYS A 209 -4.68 10.30 -6.65
CA LYS A 209 -3.44 9.95 -7.34
C LYS A 209 -2.84 8.70 -6.73
N MET A 210 -2.66 8.68 -5.41
CA MET A 210 -2.28 7.52 -4.59
C MET A 210 -3.06 7.62 -3.27
N ILE A 211 -3.25 6.51 -2.55
CA ILE A 211 -3.85 6.52 -1.21
C ILE A 211 -2.72 6.52 -0.18
N ALA A 212 -2.74 7.48 0.74
CA ALA A 212 -1.79 7.53 1.85
C ALA A 212 -2.37 6.83 3.08
N THR A 213 -1.48 6.27 3.91
CA THR A 213 -1.85 5.60 5.16
C THR A 213 -0.99 6.15 6.29
N CYS A 214 -1.59 7.02 7.11
CA CYS A 214 -0.94 7.54 8.30
C CYS A 214 -0.67 6.41 9.30
N LYS A 215 0.59 6.27 9.72
CA LYS A 215 1.04 5.23 10.65
C LYS A 215 1.89 5.83 11.77
N HIS A 216 1.97 5.25 12.96
CA HIS A 216 1.32 4.04 13.44
C HIS A 216 0.37 4.45 14.56
N PHE A 217 -0.93 4.37 14.31
CA PHE A 217 -1.94 4.81 15.26
C PHE A 217 -2.12 3.76 16.38
N SER A 218 -1.78 4.04 17.64
CA SER A 218 -1.19 5.26 18.22
C SER A 218 -0.18 4.90 19.33
N GLY A 219 0.55 5.91 19.85
CA GLY A 219 1.47 5.71 20.97
C GLY A 219 2.72 4.88 20.64
N TYR A 220 3.05 4.73 19.36
CA TYR A 220 4.20 4.00 18.86
C TYR A 220 5.44 4.90 18.76
N ASP A 221 6.21 5.05 19.85
CA ASP A 221 7.33 6.01 19.93
C ASP A 221 8.52 5.60 20.83
N ILE A 222 8.63 4.33 21.27
CA ILE A 222 9.68 3.88 22.21
C ILE A 222 10.64 2.81 21.64
N PRO A 223 11.87 2.70 22.17
CA PRO A 223 12.80 1.63 21.82
C PRO A 223 12.24 0.23 22.11
N GLY A 224 12.53 -0.74 21.24
CA GLY A 224 12.09 -2.13 21.42
C GLY A 224 10.63 -2.41 21.06
N MET A 225 9.82 -1.40 20.75
CA MET A 225 8.54 -1.60 20.06
C MET A 225 8.80 -1.97 18.60
N SER A 226 8.72 -3.26 18.31
CA SER A 226 8.74 -3.81 16.96
C SER A 226 7.34 -3.76 16.34
N LEU A 227 7.24 -3.36 15.08
CA LEU A 227 6.14 -3.81 14.25
C LEU A 227 6.45 -5.27 13.92
N GLY A 228 5.67 -6.22 14.42
CA GLY A 228 5.89 -7.65 14.20
C GLY A 228 5.68 -8.07 12.75
N HIS A 229 6.58 -7.62 11.86
CA HIS A 229 6.72 -8.06 10.48
C HIS A 229 7.32 -9.46 10.42
#